data_AF-A0A9N9E9H3-F1
#
_entry.id   AF-A0A9N9E9H3-F1
#
_cell.length_a   1.000
_cell.length_b   1.000
_cell.length_c   1.000
_cell.angle_alpha   90.00
_cell.angle_beta   90.00
_cell.angle_gamma   90.00
#
_symmetry.space_group_name_H-M   'P 1'
#
loop_
_entity.id
_entity.type
_entity.pdbx_description
1 polymer ?
#
loop_
_entity_poly.entity_id
_entity_poly.type
_entity_poly.pdbx_seq_one_letter_code
_entity_poly.pdbx_strand_id
1 'polypeptide(L)'
;MALTSSSSSFSSCEEHINNWENLCDKFYTENNELIGSVVSLVEFAIRSEGEVRINWTIIDKIDDDSAAKISQMLAQIGFINDVMIHPEYYESYLATKRKIRSDWHRKKAAELYQEFDRLLHSPTTQYTQLHRRSELQTFLNQYKSSVGAASFIKGLWHALRLQINHENLVSWTFLDDIFTQNEPDFMRASVNLLINVLGFTHTIQVADESGQRASMRTWYLNSTLSDHEIKSFIKLFPKDNITDSVLATGTIDLSSQLRSLEMVNNSKSTIARLISLPIGIFTFCLNTLKSCVKFCF
;
A
#
# COMPACT_ATOMS: atom_id res chain seq x y z
N MET A 1 35.99 -9.49 57.38
CA MET A 1 35.96 -10.22 56.09
C MET A 1 34.52 -10.59 55.81
N ALA A 2 33.80 -9.79 55.01
CA ALA A 2 32.45 -10.10 54.55
C ALA A 2 32.16 -9.28 53.30
N LEU A 3 32.56 -9.80 52.14
CA LEU A 3 32.16 -9.35 50.81
C LEU A 3 32.30 -10.57 49.91
N THR A 4 31.18 -11.18 49.52
CA THR A 4 30.95 -11.91 48.25
C THR A 4 29.68 -12.77 48.32
N SER A 5 28.51 -12.20 48.05
CA SER A 5 27.32 -12.97 47.66
C SER A 5 26.29 -12.19 46.82
N SER A 6 26.71 -11.11 46.16
CA SER A 6 25.83 -10.28 45.31
C SER A 6 26.02 -10.49 43.81
N SER A 7 26.95 -11.35 43.38
CA SER A 7 27.29 -11.54 41.96
C SER A 7 26.48 -12.64 41.26
N SER A 8 25.85 -13.57 41.98
CA SER A 8 25.12 -14.69 41.36
C SER A 8 23.69 -14.34 40.95
N SER A 9 22.97 -13.51 41.70
CA SER A 9 21.59 -13.10 41.38
C SER A 9 21.50 -12.08 40.25
N PHE A 10 22.51 -11.21 40.11
CA PHE A 10 22.60 -10.30 38.97
C PHE A 10 22.82 -11.04 37.65
N SER A 11 23.64 -12.10 37.68
CA SER A 11 23.91 -12.93 36.50
C SER A 11 22.67 -13.66 35.99
N SER A 12 21.77 -14.12 36.87
CA SER A 12 20.53 -14.81 36.47
C SER A 12 19.48 -13.84 35.92
N CYS A 13 19.37 -12.63 36.46
CA CYS A 13 18.42 -11.64 35.95
C CYS A 13 18.78 -11.14 34.54
N GLU A 14 20.07 -10.87 34.30
CA GLU A 14 20.56 -10.47 32.97
C GLU A 14 20.33 -11.58 31.94
N GLU A 15 20.55 -12.84 32.33
CA GLU A 15 20.24 -14.00 31.49
C GLU A 15 18.75 -14.07 31.11
N HIS A 16 17.83 -13.87 32.06
CA HIS A 16 16.40 -13.87 31.76
C HIS A 16 15.97 -12.74 30.83
N ILE A 17 16.54 -11.54 31.00
CA ILE A 17 16.28 -10.40 30.11
C ILE A 17 16.82 -10.68 28.69
N ASN A 18 18.01 -11.26 28.57
CA ASN A 18 18.57 -11.65 27.27
C ASN A 18 17.72 -12.73 26.58
N ASN A 19 17.23 -13.71 27.33
CA ASN A 19 16.30 -14.71 26.81
C ASN A 19 14.97 -14.08 26.35
N TRP A 20 14.47 -13.10 27.09
CA TRP A 20 13.28 -12.34 26.72
C TRP A 20 13.48 -11.50 25.46
N GLU A 21 14.63 -10.83 25.33
CA GLU A 21 15.01 -10.10 24.11
C GLU A 21 15.03 -11.04 22.90
N ASN A 22 15.64 -12.22 23.03
CA ASN A 22 15.68 -13.23 21.98
C ASN A 22 14.27 -13.73 21.59
N LEU A 23 13.38 -13.95 22.56
CA LEU A 23 11.99 -14.35 22.27
C LEU A 23 11.22 -13.23 21.56
N CYS A 24 11.41 -11.97 21.98
CA CYS A 24 10.79 -10.82 21.32
C CYS A 24 11.28 -10.64 19.88
N ASP A 25 12.57 -10.80 19.61
CA ASP A 25 13.11 -10.71 18.25
C ASP A 25 12.52 -11.80 17.34
N LYS A 26 12.48 -13.05 17.82
CA LYS A 26 11.85 -14.17 17.12
C LYS A 26 10.36 -13.97 16.89
N PHE A 27 9.64 -13.42 17.86
CA PHE A 27 8.21 -13.11 17.72
C PHE A 27 7.95 -12.23 16.48
N TYR A 28 8.74 -11.18 16.31
CA TYR A 28 8.57 -10.25 15.19
C TYR A 28 9.14 -10.76 13.86
N THR A 29 10.08 -11.71 13.87
CA THR A 29 10.75 -12.18 12.65
C THR A 29 10.22 -13.51 12.10
N GLU A 30 9.79 -14.44 12.96
CA GLU A 30 9.45 -15.82 12.59
C GLU A 30 7.94 -16.11 12.54
N ASN A 31 7.09 -15.20 13.03
CA ASN A 31 5.62 -15.38 13.11
C ASN A 31 5.20 -16.71 13.80
N ASN A 32 5.91 -17.08 14.87
CA ASN A 32 5.67 -18.31 15.61
C ASN A 32 4.56 -18.13 16.66
N GLU A 33 3.46 -18.88 16.53
CA GLU A 33 2.27 -18.78 17.40
C GLU A 33 2.58 -19.07 18.89
N LEU A 34 3.48 -20.03 19.18
CA LEU A 34 3.86 -20.35 20.56
C LEU A 34 4.64 -19.20 21.20
N ILE A 35 5.55 -18.56 20.46
CA ILE A 35 6.29 -17.39 20.94
C ILE A 35 5.32 -16.21 21.13
N GLY A 36 4.38 -16.02 20.20
CA GLY A 36 3.33 -15.01 20.34
C GLY A 36 2.49 -15.20 21.59
N SER A 37 2.20 -16.44 21.95
CA SER A 37 1.50 -16.80 23.19
C SER A 37 2.30 -16.41 24.43
N VAL A 38 3.60 -16.75 24.49
CA VAL A 38 4.50 -16.33 25.59
C VAL A 38 4.56 -14.80 25.70
N VAL A 39 4.76 -14.10 24.59
CA VAL A 39 4.86 -12.63 24.57
C VAL A 39 3.57 -11.97 25.05
N SER A 40 2.42 -12.54 24.69
CA SER A 40 1.11 -12.07 25.14
C SER A 40 0.91 -12.31 26.65
N LEU A 41 1.27 -13.49 27.16
CA LEU A 41 1.18 -13.82 28.58
C LEU A 41 2.01 -12.88 29.46
N VAL A 42 3.21 -12.54 29.02
CA VAL A 42 4.06 -11.58 29.73
C VAL A 42 3.49 -10.16 29.64
N GLU A 43 3.01 -9.71 28.48
CA GLU A 43 2.44 -8.35 28.33
C GLU A 43 1.18 -8.13 29.17
N PHE A 44 0.36 -9.15 29.31
CA PHE A 44 -0.92 -9.08 30.04
C PHE A 44 -0.87 -9.79 31.40
N ALA A 45 0.33 -9.98 31.97
CA ALA A 45 0.50 -10.53 33.30
C ALA A 45 -0.22 -9.70 34.36
N ILE A 46 -0.80 -10.37 35.35
CA ILE A 46 -1.46 -9.76 36.50
C ILE A 46 -0.38 -9.20 37.43
N ARG A 47 -0.59 -7.95 37.89
CA ARG A 47 0.31 -7.25 38.80
C ARG A 47 -0.42 -6.94 40.10
N SER A 48 0.04 -7.48 41.22
CA SER A 48 -0.54 -7.24 42.54
C SER A 48 0.51 -7.36 43.62
N GLU A 49 0.55 -6.41 44.56
CA GLU A 49 1.33 -6.50 45.81
C GLU A 49 2.82 -6.86 45.63
N GLY A 50 3.45 -6.35 44.57
CA GLY A 50 4.86 -6.63 44.27
C GLY A 50 5.09 -7.99 43.61
N GLU A 51 4.04 -8.71 43.21
CA GLU A 51 4.09 -9.95 42.43
C GLU A 51 3.64 -9.67 40.98
N VAL A 52 4.24 -10.41 40.04
CA VAL A 52 3.81 -10.46 38.64
C VAL A 52 3.51 -11.92 38.28
N ARG A 53 2.28 -12.19 37.84
CA ARG A 53 1.78 -13.55 37.59
C ARG A 53 1.19 -13.69 36.19
N ILE A 54 1.47 -14.80 35.54
CA ILE A 54 0.92 -15.16 34.24
C ILE A 54 -0.59 -15.42 34.35
N ASN A 55 -1.35 -14.83 33.43
CA ASN A 55 -2.78 -15.08 33.31
C ASN A 55 -3.07 -15.96 32.09
N TRP A 56 -3.16 -17.27 32.30
CA TRP A 56 -3.46 -18.22 31.22
C TRP A 56 -4.84 -18.02 30.57
N THR A 57 -5.77 -17.28 31.18
CA THR A 57 -7.10 -17.06 30.59
C THR A 57 -7.07 -16.22 29.32
N ILE A 58 -5.94 -15.57 29.01
CA ILE A 58 -5.83 -14.72 27.81
C ILE A 58 -5.55 -15.53 26.54
N ILE A 59 -5.15 -16.80 26.67
CA ILE A 59 -4.93 -17.66 25.51
C ILE A 59 -6.10 -18.66 25.41
N ASP A 60 -6.74 -18.68 24.26
CA ASP A 60 -7.78 -19.65 23.93
C ASP A 60 -7.17 -21.06 23.81
N LYS A 61 -7.97 -22.08 24.18
CA LYS A 61 -7.73 -23.53 24.02
C LYS A 61 -6.34 -23.91 23.45
N ILE A 62 -5.38 -24.09 24.35
CA ILE A 62 -4.08 -24.67 24.07
C ILE A 62 -4.12 -26.16 24.40
N ASP A 63 -3.48 -26.99 23.57
CA ASP A 63 -3.25 -28.40 23.88
C ASP A 63 -2.12 -28.59 24.92
N ASP A 64 -2.11 -29.72 25.61
CA ASP A 64 -1.18 -29.96 26.73
C ASP A 64 0.31 -29.88 26.32
N ASP A 65 0.66 -30.28 25.08
CA ASP A 65 2.04 -30.22 24.60
C ASP A 65 2.48 -28.76 24.35
N SER A 66 1.61 -27.97 23.75
CA SER A 66 1.81 -26.52 23.58
C SER A 66 1.92 -25.80 24.94
N ALA A 67 1.08 -26.14 25.93
CA ALA A 67 1.15 -25.58 27.28
C ALA A 67 2.49 -25.89 27.96
N ALA A 68 2.98 -27.12 27.84
CA ALA A 68 4.27 -27.53 28.39
C ALA A 68 5.43 -26.74 27.76
N LYS A 69 5.42 -26.56 26.44
CA LYS A 69 6.43 -25.76 25.71
C LYS A 69 6.40 -24.29 26.12
N ILE A 70 5.22 -23.68 26.25
CA ILE A 70 5.06 -22.30 26.73
C ILE A 70 5.60 -22.17 28.15
N SER A 71 5.28 -23.11 29.04
CA SER A 71 5.79 -23.13 30.42
C SER A 71 7.31 -23.24 30.46
N GLN A 72 7.91 -24.03 29.59
CA GLN A 72 9.37 -24.12 29.45
C GLN A 72 9.98 -22.79 29.01
N MET A 73 9.38 -22.10 28.03
CA MET A 73 9.84 -20.78 27.58
C MET A 73 9.67 -19.70 28.65
N LEU A 74 8.56 -19.71 29.39
CA LEU A 74 8.31 -18.83 30.54
C LEU A 74 9.39 -19.01 31.63
N ALA A 75 9.77 -20.25 31.93
CA ALA A 75 10.82 -20.54 32.90
C ALA A 75 12.19 -19.97 32.48
N GLN A 76 12.52 -20.02 31.19
CA GLN A 76 13.78 -19.46 30.65
C GLN A 76 13.88 -17.94 30.82
N ILE A 77 12.74 -17.25 30.87
CA ILE A 77 12.63 -15.80 31.08
C ILE A 77 12.23 -15.45 32.52
N GLY A 78 12.41 -16.38 33.47
CA GLY A 78 12.27 -16.08 34.89
C GLY A 78 10.84 -16.11 35.43
N PHE A 79 9.91 -16.79 34.76
CA PHE A 79 8.59 -17.12 35.29
C PHE A 79 8.53 -18.59 35.70
N ILE A 80 8.53 -18.87 37.01
CA ILE A 80 8.49 -20.23 37.57
C ILE A 80 7.15 -20.42 38.27
N ASN A 81 6.44 -21.50 37.94
CA ASN A 81 5.08 -21.76 38.43
C ASN A 81 4.16 -20.53 38.23
N ASP A 82 4.25 -19.94 37.03
CA ASP A 82 3.50 -18.76 36.60
C ASP A 82 3.83 -17.45 37.32
N VAL A 83 4.82 -17.42 38.20
CA VAL A 83 5.22 -16.23 38.96
C VAL A 83 6.61 -15.76 38.56
N MET A 84 6.75 -14.47 38.32
CA MET A 84 8.04 -13.85 37.99
C MET A 84 8.95 -13.85 39.22
N ILE A 85 10.19 -14.35 39.08
CA ILE A 85 11.17 -14.43 40.17
C ILE A 85 11.60 -13.02 40.63
N HIS A 86 11.75 -12.09 39.69
CA HIS A 86 12.21 -10.71 39.92
C HIS A 86 11.21 -9.68 39.37
N PRO A 87 10.06 -9.49 40.05
CA PRO A 87 8.98 -8.62 39.59
C PRO A 87 9.40 -7.15 39.42
N GLU A 88 10.44 -6.69 40.13
CA GLU A 88 11.00 -5.35 40.01
C GLU A 88 11.58 -5.03 38.61
N TYR A 89 11.88 -6.04 37.79
CA TYR A 89 12.36 -5.87 36.41
C TYR A 89 11.27 -5.96 35.34
N TYR A 90 10.00 -6.13 35.73
CA TYR A 90 8.92 -6.30 34.76
C TYR A 90 8.80 -5.12 33.77
N GLU A 91 9.00 -3.88 34.23
CA GLU A 91 9.00 -2.72 33.33
C GLU A 91 10.16 -2.76 32.32
N SER A 92 11.30 -3.36 32.68
CA SER A 92 12.41 -3.60 31.74
C SER A 92 12.00 -4.59 30.64
N TYR A 93 11.19 -5.61 30.95
CA TYR A 93 10.67 -6.54 29.93
C TYR A 93 9.79 -5.80 28.94
N LEU A 94 8.88 -4.96 29.43
CA LEU A 94 8.01 -4.16 28.56
C LEU A 94 8.82 -3.14 27.74
N ALA A 95 9.82 -2.50 28.33
CA ALA A 95 10.71 -1.58 27.62
C ALA A 95 11.50 -2.28 26.52
N THR A 96 12.08 -3.45 26.79
CA THR A 96 12.79 -4.28 25.80
C THR A 96 11.88 -4.66 24.64
N LYS A 97 10.66 -5.17 24.93
CA LYS A 97 9.68 -5.49 23.89
C LYS A 97 9.33 -4.27 23.03
N ARG A 98 9.05 -3.12 23.66
CA ARG A 98 8.72 -1.87 22.94
C ARG A 98 9.88 -1.41 22.05
N LYS A 99 11.13 -1.50 22.53
CA LYS A 99 12.33 -1.18 21.76
C LYS A 99 12.45 -2.09 20.53
N ILE A 100 12.40 -3.41 20.73
CA ILE A 100 12.48 -4.39 19.64
C ILE A 100 11.35 -4.20 18.63
N ARG A 101 10.11 -4.01 19.10
CA ARG A 101 8.96 -3.67 18.26
C ARG A 101 9.25 -2.42 17.42
N SER A 102 9.72 -1.34 18.05
CA SER A 102 10.04 -0.09 17.36
C SER A 102 11.13 -0.27 16.31
N ASP A 103 12.19 -1.01 16.64
CA ASP A 103 13.30 -1.26 15.72
C ASP A 103 12.87 -2.14 14.55
N TRP A 104 12.04 -3.16 14.81
CA TRP A 104 11.42 -3.99 13.78
C TRP A 104 10.53 -3.17 12.84
N HIS A 105 9.62 -2.34 13.37
CA HIS A 105 8.77 -1.46 12.55
C HIS A 105 9.61 -0.48 11.72
N ARG A 106 10.69 0.07 12.30
CA ARG A 106 11.62 0.95 11.57
C ARG A 106 12.31 0.22 10.42
N LYS A 107 12.77 -1.02 10.65
CA LYS A 107 13.40 -1.86 9.63
C LYS A 107 12.40 -2.22 8.53
N LYS A 108 11.19 -2.65 8.90
CA LYS A 108 10.12 -2.99 7.96
C LYS A 108 9.70 -1.79 7.12
N ALA A 109 9.54 -0.62 7.73
CA ALA A 109 9.27 0.61 6.99
C ALA A 109 10.41 0.89 5.98
N ALA A 110 11.67 0.79 6.40
CA ALA A 110 12.81 0.98 5.50
C ALA A 110 12.82 -0.02 4.33
N GLU A 111 12.54 -1.30 4.58
CA GLU A 111 12.39 -2.33 3.54
C GLU A 111 11.28 -1.98 2.55
N LEU A 112 10.12 -1.54 3.05
CA LEU A 112 8.97 -1.15 2.23
C LEU A 112 9.27 0.08 1.38
N TYR A 113 9.93 1.11 1.93
CA TYR A 113 10.35 2.27 1.14
C TYR A 113 11.40 1.91 0.08
N GLN A 114 12.35 1.02 0.39
CA GLN A 114 13.31 0.53 -0.59
C GLN A 114 12.62 -0.24 -1.72
N GLU A 115 11.66 -1.09 -1.39
CA GLU A 115 10.88 -1.79 -2.40
C GLU A 115 10.02 -0.83 -3.24
N PHE A 116 9.35 0.12 -2.59
CA PHE A 116 8.58 1.16 -3.27
C PHE A 116 9.45 1.94 -4.27
N ASP A 117 10.62 2.41 -3.82
CA ASP A 117 11.57 3.14 -4.65
C ASP A 117 12.04 2.28 -5.85
N ARG A 118 12.35 0.99 -5.61
CA ARG A 118 12.69 0.05 -6.67
C ARG A 118 11.56 -0.12 -7.70
N LEU A 119 10.31 -0.16 -7.26
CA LEU A 119 9.14 -0.27 -8.16
C LEU A 119 9.00 0.99 -9.02
N LEU A 120 9.16 2.18 -8.43
CA LEU A 120 9.07 3.45 -9.15
C LEU A 120 10.14 3.60 -10.25
N HIS A 121 11.34 3.08 -10.01
CA HIS A 121 12.47 3.15 -10.94
C HIS A 121 12.59 1.92 -11.86
N SER A 122 11.66 0.97 -11.75
CA SER A 122 11.66 -0.22 -12.61
C SER A 122 11.30 0.13 -14.06
N PRO A 123 11.83 -0.61 -15.06
CA PRO A 123 11.47 -0.39 -16.45
C PRO A 123 9.95 -0.51 -16.65
N THR A 124 9.37 0.50 -17.31
CA THR A 124 7.93 0.53 -17.57
C THR A 124 7.53 -0.57 -18.54
N THR A 125 6.46 -1.31 -18.22
CA THR A 125 5.85 -2.29 -19.12
C THR A 125 4.70 -1.65 -19.88
N GLN A 126 4.73 -1.72 -21.22
CA GLN A 126 3.66 -1.20 -22.04
C GLN A 126 2.54 -2.22 -22.20
N TYR A 127 1.39 -1.96 -21.60
CA TYR A 127 0.19 -2.78 -21.78
C TYR A 127 -0.66 -2.30 -22.95
N THR A 128 -1.19 -3.25 -23.73
CA THR A 128 -2.26 -2.96 -24.69
C THR A 128 -3.52 -2.47 -23.97
N GLN A 129 -4.40 -1.74 -24.65
CA GLN A 129 -5.67 -1.26 -24.08
C GLN A 129 -6.53 -2.35 -23.42
N LEU A 130 -6.64 -3.53 -24.03
CA LEU A 130 -7.41 -4.65 -23.45
C LEU A 130 -6.80 -5.14 -22.15
N HIS A 131 -5.48 -5.33 -22.11
CA HIS A 131 -4.75 -5.70 -20.90
C HIS A 131 -4.90 -4.62 -19.80
N ARG A 132 -4.77 -3.33 -20.14
CA ARG A 132 -4.95 -2.24 -19.17
C ARG A 132 -6.32 -2.29 -18.48
N ARG A 133 -7.37 -2.53 -19.27
CA ARG A 133 -8.74 -2.67 -18.75
C ARG A 133 -8.87 -3.88 -17.81
N SER A 134 -8.29 -5.02 -18.19
CA SER A 134 -8.29 -6.24 -17.38
C SER A 134 -7.59 -6.03 -16.04
N GLU A 135 -6.38 -5.45 -16.06
CA GLU A 135 -5.59 -5.19 -14.85
C GLU A 135 -6.29 -4.23 -13.90
N LEU A 136 -6.87 -3.13 -14.41
CA LEU A 136 -7.66 -2.22 -13.58
C LEU A 136 -8.86 -2.94 -12.94
N GLN A 137 -9.57 -3.79 -13.69
CA GLN A 137 -10.70 -4.53 -13.15
C GLN A 137 -10.27 -5.54 -12.07
N THR A 138 -9.17 -6.26 -12.28
CA THR A 138 -8.58 -7.16 -11.28
C THR A 138 -8.22 -6.41 -10.01
N PHE A 139 -7.50 -5.29 -10.13
CA PHE A 139 -7.12 -4.44 -9.00
C PHE A 139 -8.33 -4.00 -8.18
N LEU A 140 -9.36 -3.46 -8.85
CA LEU A 140 -10.57 -2.98 -8.18
C LEU A 140 -11.30 -4.11 -7.46
N ASN A 141 -11.41 -5.29 -8.08
CA ASN A 141 -12.08 -6.44 -7.48
C ASN A 141 -11.34 -6.97 -6.25
N GLN A 142 -10.00 -7.00 -6.32
CA GLN A 142 -9.15 -7.52 -5.26
C GLN A 142 -9.12 -6.59 -4.04
N TYR A 143 -8.99 -5.28 -4.24
CA TYR A 143 -8.70 -4.33 -3.16
C TYR A 143 -9.88 -3.46 -2.72
N LYS A 144 -11.08 -3.60 -3.32
CA LYS A 144 -12.27 -2.80 -2.93
C LYS A 144 -12.65 -2.90 -1.44
N SER A 145 -12.30 -4.01 -0.77
CA SER A 145 -12.61 -4.26 0.64
C SER A 145 -11.40 -4.06 1.57
N SER A 146 -10.22 -3.74 1.02
CA SER A 146 -9.01 -3.54 1.82
C SER A 146 -9.08 -2.19 2.54
N VAL A 147 -8.72 -2.18 3.81
CA VAL A 147 -8.62 -0.95 4.61
C VAL A 147 -7.61 -0.02 3.94
N GLY A 148 -7.93 1.27 3.82
CA GLY A 148 -7.08 2.28 3.16
C GLY A 148 -7.18 2.31 1.63
N ALA A 149 -7.45 1.18 0.96
CA ALA A 149 -7.58 1.11 -0.49
C ALA A 149 -8.78 1.88 -1.03
N ALA A 150 -9.88 1.96 -0.27
CA ALA A 150 -11.09 2.68 -0.68
C ALA A 150 -10.82 4.17 -0.98
N SER A 151 -10.05 4.86 -0.12
CA SER A 151 -9.66 6.26 -0.32
C SER A 151 -8.80 6.45 -1.57
N PHE A 152 -7.87 5.52 -1.80
CA PHE A 152 -7.01 5.51 -2.99
C PHE A 152 -7.83 5.29 -4.27
N ILE A 153 -8.70 4.27 -4.29
CA ILE A 153 -9.60 3.97 -5.41
C ILE A 153 -10.50 5.17 -5.72
N LYS A 154 -11.04 5.82 -4.68
CA LYS A 154 -11.86 7.04 -4.84
C LYS A 154 -11.05 8.19 -5.43
N GLY A 155 -9.83 8.42 -4.94
CA GLY A 155 -8.92 9.43 -5.50
C GLY A 155 -8.59 9.17 -6.97
N LEU A 156 -8.26 7.93 -7.32
CA LEU A 156 -8.01 7.53 -8.70
C LEU A 156 -9.24 7.78 -9.60
N TRP A 157 -10.42 7.40 -9.13
CA TRP A 157 -11.67 7.67 -9.85
C TRP A 157 -11.91 9.17 -10.08
N HIS A 158 -11.72 9.99 -9.04
CA HIS A 158 -11.84 11.45 -9.16
C HIS A 158 -10.84 12.04 -10.12
N ALA A 159 -9.58 11.58 -10.09
CA ALA A 159 -8.54 12.04 -11.00
C ALA A 159 -8.89 11.72 -12.46
N LEU A 160 -9.32 10.48 -12.74
CA LEU A 160 -9.78 10.09 -14.08
C LEU A 160 -11.01 10.89 -14.51
N ARG A 161 -11.97 11.12 -13.61
CA ARG A 161 -13.18 11.89 -13.91
C ARG A 161 -12.87 13.35 -14.20
N LEU A 162 -11.97 13.97 -13.43
CA LEU A 162 -11.55 15.35 -13.62
C LEU A 162 -10.82 15.55 -14.96
N GLN A 163 -10.09 14.56 -15.45
CA GLN A 163 -9.38 14.71 -16.72
C GLN A 163 -10.30 14.90 -17.92
N ILE A 164 -11.51 14.31 -17.89
CA ILE A 164 -12.41 14.29 -19.04
C ILE A 164 -12.70 15.70 -19.55
N ASN A 165 -12.50 15.93 -20.85
CA ASN A 165 -12.66 17.22 -21.52
C ASN A 165 -11.67 18.32 -21.11
N HIS A 166 -10.66 18.04 -20.29
CA HIS A 166 -9.63 19.00 -19.93
C HIS A 166 -8.33 18.76 -20.73
N GLU A 167 -7.72 19.85 -21.21
CA GLU A 167 -6.43 19.85 -21.90
C GLU A 167 -5.25 19.77 -20.92
N ASN A 168 -5.42 20.40 -19.76
CA ASN A 168 -4.49 20.30 -18.65
C ASN A 168 -4.51 18.90 -18.05
N LEU A 169 -3.32 18.34 -17.80
CA LEU A 169 -3.18 17.06 -17.11
C LEU A 169 -3.59 17.20 -15.66
N VAL A 170 -4.38 16.26 -15.19
CA VAL A 170 -4.68 16.13 -13.77
C VAL A 170 -3.42 15.75 -13.01
N SER A 171 -3.15 16.50 -11.94
CA SER A 171 -2.15 16.18 -10.92
C SER A 171 -2.84 15.66 -9.66
N TRP A 172 -2.33 14.58 -9.10
CA TRP A 172 -2.82 13.95 -7.89
C TRP A 172 -1.68 13.84 -6.87
N THR A 173 -1.75 14.61 -5.79
CA THR A 173 -0.67 14.75 -4.82
C THR A 173 -1.04 14.13 -3.49
N PHE A 174 -0.19 13.23 -2.98
CA PHE A 174 -0.36 12.59 -1.67
C PHE A 174 0.97 12.04 -1.13
N LEU A 175 0.97 11.63 0.14
CA LEU A 175 2.14 11.04 0.81
C LEU A 175 2.40 9.62 0.34
N ASP A 176 3.67 9.25 0.17
CA ASP A 176 4.09 7.88 -0.18
C ASP A 176 3.64 6.84 0.87
N ASP A 177 3.38 7.28 2.11
CA ASP A 177 2.80 6.50 3.22
C ASP A 177 1.50 5.78 2.86
N ILE A 178 0.74 6.32 1.91
CA ILE A 178 -0.47 5.66 1.39
C ILE A 178 -0.14 4.29 0.78
N PHE A 179 1.08 4.08 0.28
CA PHE A 179 1.51 2.79 -0.22
C PHE A 179 2.18 1.96 0.88
N THR A 180 3.08 2.57 1.66
CA THR A 180 3.96 1.84 2.59
C THR A 180 3.31 1.47 3.91
N GLN A 181 2.20 2.10 4.30
CA GLN A 181 1.44 1.72 5.50
C GLN A 181 0.39 0.63 5.23
N ASN A 182 0.16 0.28 3.97
CA ASN A 182 -0.71 -0.83 3.57
C ASN A 182 0.10 -2.12 3.34
N GLU A 183 -0.59 -3.21 2.98
CA GLU A 183 0.07 -4.48 2.67
C GLU A 183 1.06 -4.33 1.49
N PRO A 184 2.22 -5.03 1.50
CA PRO A 184 3.21 -4.95 0.43
C PRO A 184 2.64 -5.24 -0.96
N ASP A 185 1.66 -6.14 -1.04
CA ASP A 185 1.01 -6.49 -2.30
C ASP A 185 0.12 -5.37 -2.83
N PHE A 186 -0.57 -4.64 -1.95
CA PHE A 186 -1.32 -3.45 -2.35
C PHE A 186 -0.39 -2.37 -2.91
N MET A 187 0.77 -2.14 -2.27
CA MET A 187 1.79 -1.22 -2.78
C MET A 187 2.25 -1.61 -4.19
N ARG A 188 2.66 -2.87 -4.40
CA ARG A 188 3.09 -3.40 -5.69
C ARG A 188 2.01 -3.22 -6.76
N ALA A 189 0.78 -3.62 -6.45
CA ALA A 189 -0.34 -3.56 -7.37
C ALA A 189 -0.72 -2.11 -7.71
N SER A 190 -0.67 -1.21 -6.74
CA SER A 190 -0.99 0.20 -6.94
C SER A 190 0.06 0.93 -7.77
N VAL A 191 1.35 0.67 -7.52
CA VAL A 191 2.43 1.23 -8.35
C VAL A 191 2.36 0.70 -9.78
N ASN A 192 2.14 -0.61 -9.95
CA ASN A 192 1.93 -1.20 -11.28
C ASN A 192 0.72 -0.58 -11.99
N LEU A 193 -0.38 -0.36 -11.26
CA LEU A 193 -1.58 0.27 -11.79
C LEU A 193 -1.29 1.69 -12.27
N LEU A 194 -0.63 2.51 -11.45
CA LEU A 194 -0.34 3.89 -11.80
C LEU A 194 0.64 3.98 -12.97
N ILE A 195 1.79 3.30 -12.88
CA ILE A 195 2.88 3.44 -13.85
C ILE A 195 2.62 2.63 -15.11
N ASN A 196 2.40 1.32 -15.00
CA ASN A 196 2.37 0.45 -16.18
C ASN A 196 0.98 0.41 -16.83
N VAL A 197 -0.08 0.32 -16.01
CA VAL A 197 -1.45 0.19 -16.53
C VAL A 197 -1.98 1.55 -17.00
N LEU A 198 -1.84 2.59 -16.19
CA LEU A 198 -2.42 3.90 -16.51
C LEU A 198 -1.39 4.88 -17.09
N GLY A 199 -0.09 4.61 -16.99
CA GLY A 199 0.96 5.45 -17.57
C GLY A 199 1.18 6.77 -16.83
N PHE A 200 0.82 6.85 -15.56
CA PHE A 200 1.10 8.04 -14.76
C PHE A 200 2.61 8.28 -14.69
N THR A 201 2.97 9.56 -14.74
CA THR A 201 4.31 10.01 -14.37
C THR A 201 4.25 10.62 -12.97
N HIS A 202 5.40 10.83 -12.33
CA HIS A 202 5.42 11.42 -10.99
C HIS A 202 6.63 12.30 -10.72
N THR A 203 6.47 13.26 -9.82
CA THR A 203 7.55 14.10 -9.27
C THR A 203 7.50 14.07 -7.75
N ILE A 204 8.67 14.11 -7.12
CA ILE A 204 8.79 14.19 -5.66
C ILE A 204 8.89 15.66 -5.28
N GLN A 205 8.07 16.09 -4.33
CA GLN A 205 8.29 17.33 -3.60
C GLN A 205 9.11 16.94 -2.38
N VAL A 206 10.39 17.31 -2.38
CA VAL A 206 11.26 17.06 -1.23
C VAL A 206 10.73 17.92 -0.09
N ALA A 207 10.15 17.28 0.92
CA ALA A 207 9.84 17.94 2.17
C ALA A 207 11.14 18.50 2.74
N ASP A 208 11.08 19.77 3.11
CA ASP A 208 12.04 20.62 3.79
C ASP A 208 12.98 19.84 4.72
N GLU A 209 14.23 20.33 4.86
CA GLU A 209 15.45 19.75 5.47
C GLU A 209 15.31 19.07 6.86
N SER A 210 14.12 19.08 7.44
CA SER A 210 13.70 18.42 8.68
C SER A 210 13.89 16.89 8.73
N GLY A 211 14.19 16.23 7.61
CA GLY A 211 14.53 14.81 7.58
C GLY A 211 13.38 13.86 7.97
N GLN A 212 12.14 14.36 8.08
CA GLN A 212 10.96 13.52 8.25
C GLN A 212 10.63 12.83 6.92
N ARG A 213 10.71 11.50 6.94
CA ARG A 213 10.76 10.57 5.79
C ARG A 213 9.48 10.47 4.93
N ALA A 214 8.49 11.31 5.15
CA ALA A 214 7.25 11.26 4.38
C ALA A 214 7.40 12.13 3.12
N SER A 215 7.83 11.51 2.02
CA SER A 215 7.90 12.16 0.72
C SER A 215 6.50 12.41 0.19
N MET A 216 6.20 13.67 -0.15
CA MET A 216 4.97 14.02 -0.86
C MET A 216 5.21 13.88 -2.36
N ARG A 217 4.37 13.11 -3.04
CA ARG A 217 4.51 12.80 -4.47
C ARG A 217 3.31 13.30 -5.25
N THR A 218 3.60 13.99 -6.34
CA THR A 218 2.59 14.41 -7.31
C THR A 218 2.63 13.46 -8.50
N TRP A 219 1.49 12.81 -8.77
CA TRP A 219 1.27 11.92 -9.90
C TRP A 219 0.52 12.66 -10.99
N TYR A 220 0.97 12.59 -12.24
CA TYR A 220 0.33 13.22 -13.39
C TYR A 220 -0.29 12.15 -14.27
N LEU A 221 -1.52 12.37 -14.70
CA LEU A 221 -2.17 11.44 -15.62
C LEU A 221 -1.41 11.40 -16.96
N ASN A 222 -1.40 10.23 -17.59
CA ASN A 222 -0.79 10.01 -18.89
C ASN A 222 -1.37 10.92 -19.99
N SER A 223 -0.50 11.67 -20.69
CA SER A 223 -0.86 12.55 -21.80
C SER A 223 -1.36 11.83 -23.05
N THR A 224 -1.17 10.52 -23.14
CA THR A 224 -1.63 9.68 -24.26
C THR A 224 -2.98 9.00 -24.00
N LEU A 225 -3.54 9.11 -22.79
CA LEU A 225 -4.87 8.57 -22.48
C LEU A 225 -5.96 9.47 -23.06
N SER A 226 -6.70 8.92 -24.05
CA SER A 226 -7.86 9.59 -24.65
C SER A 226 -9.07 9.61 -23.70
N ASP A 227 -9.94 10.61 -23.86
CA ASP A 227 -11.20 10.69 -23.10
C ASP A 227 -12.09 9.45 -23.28
N HIS A 228 -12.06 8.83 -24.45
CA HIS A 228 -12.81 7.61 -24.70
C HIS A 228 -12.31 6.45 -23.83
N GLU A 229 -10.98 6.29 -23.75
CA GLU A 229 -10.36 5.26 -22.92
C GLU A 229 -10.61 5.52 -21.43
N ILE A 230 -10.43 6.77 -20.97
CA ILE A 230 -10.72 7.17 -19.59
C ILE A 230 -12.19 6.89 -19.23
N LYS A 231 -13.15 7.25 -20.10
CA LYS A 231 -14.57 6.91 -19.91
C LYS A 231 -14.80 5.41 -19.81
N SER A 232 -14.02 4.60 -20.55
CA SER A 232 -14.10 3.14 -20.47
C SER A 232 -13.61 2.59 -19.13
N PHE A 233 -12.55 3.19 -18.57
CA PHE A 233 -12.02 2.84 -17.26
C PHE A 233 -12.97 3.25 -16.13
N ILE A 234 -13.53 4.46 -16.18
CA ILE A 234 -14.48 4.96 -15.18
C ILE A 234 -15.68 3.99 -15.01
N LYS A 235 -16.13 3.35 -16.08
CA LYS A 235 -17.23 2.35 -16.04
C LYS A 235 -16.90 1.08 -15.23
N LEU A 236 -15.63 0.81 -14.95
CA LEU A 236 -15.19 -0.34 -14.16
C LEU A 236 -15.24 -0.09 -12.65
N PHE A 237 -15.24 1.17 -12.24
CA PHE A 237 -15.24 1.50 -10.81
C PHE A 237 -16.55 1.08 -10.15
N PRO A 238 -16.52 0.66 -8.87
CA PRO A 238 -17.72 0.35 -8.12
C PRO A 238 -18.71 1.51 -8.18
N LYS A 239 -19.97 1.21 -8.52
CA LYS A 239 -21.05 2.22 -8.59
C LYS A 239 -21.65 2.52 -7.22
N ASP A 240 -21.33 1.69 -6.23
CA ASP A 240 -21.98 1.68 -4.93
C ASP A 240 -21.41 2.73 -3.99
N ASN A 241 -22.25 3.19 -3.06
CA ASN A 241 -21.99 4.17 -1.99
C ASN A 241 -20.80 3.83 -1.05
N ILE A 242 -20.07 2.74 -1.30
CA ILE A 242 -18.88 2.32 -0.54
C ILE A 242 -17.82 3.43 -0.52
N THR A 243 -17.75 4.25 -1.56
CA THR A 243 -16.83 5.39 -1.60
C THR A 243 -17.47 6.69 -1.10
N ASP A 244 -18.79 6.80 -0.95
CA ASP A 244 -19.43 8.08 -0.62
C ASP A 244 -19.05 8.59 0.77
N SER A 245 -18.91 7.69 1.75
CA SER A 245 -18.50 8.04 3.11
C SER A 245 -17.00 8.24 3.29
N VAL A 246 -16.18 7.85 2.31
CA VAL A 246 -14.71 7.85 2.42
C VAL A 246 -14.15 9.08 1.71
N LEU A 247 -13.17 9.76 2.30
CA LEU A 247 -12.48 10.86 1.63
C LEU A 247 -11.52 10.32 0.56
N ALA A 248 -11.45 11.00 -0.58
CA ALA A 248 -10.45 10.69 -1.59
C ALA A 248 -9.05 10.97 -1.01
N THR A 249 -8.09 10.09 -1.30
CA THR A 249 -6.70 10.33 -0.91
C THR A 249 -6.15 11.58 -1.60
N GLY A 250 -5.44 12.44 -0.87
CA GLY A 250 -4.65 13.52 -1.46
C GLY A 250 -5.44 14.71 -2.01
N THR A 251 -4.72 15.60 -2.68
CA THR A 251 -5.29 16.72 -3.44
C THR A 251 -5.26 16.42 -4.94
N ILE A 252 -6.32 16.80 -5.64
CA ILE A 252 -6.48 16.55 -7.07
C ILE A 252 -6.74 17.89 -7.74
N ASP A 253 -5.85 18.28 -8.65
CA ASP A 253 -5.86 19.59 -9.30
C ASP A 253 -5.54 19.45 -10.79
N LEU A 254 -5.75 20.52 -11.56
CA LEU A 254 -5.27 20.61 -12.94
C LEU A 254 -3.88 21.24 -12.94
N SER A 255 -2.91 20.55 -13.53
CA SER A 255 -1.54 21.05 -13.66
C SER A 255 -1.37 21.97 -14.87
N SER A 256 -0.23 22.65 -14.96
CA SER A 256 0.14 23.42 -16.16
C SER A 256 0.54 22.55 -17.36
N GLN A 257 0.72 21.23 -17.17
CA GLN A 257 1.10 20.32 -18.26
C GLN A 257 -0.10 20.06 -19.17
N LEU A 258 0.14 19.97 -20.48
CA LEU A 258 -0.91 19.79 -21.48
C LEU A 258 -0.83 18.40 -22.13
N ARG A 259 -1.98 17.83 -22.47
CA ARG A 259 -2.08 16.70 -23.40
C ARG A 259 -2.52 17.16 -24.78
N SER A 260 -2.25 16.33 -25.79
CA SER A 260 -2.64 16.62 -27.17
C SER A 260 -4.15 16.84 -27.30
N LEU A 261 -4.56 17.85 -28.08
CA LEU A 261 -5.96 18.15 -28.39
C LEU A 261 -6.68 16.95 -29.02
N GLU A 262 -5.97 16.07 -29.73
CA GLU A 262 -6.56 14.84 -30.30
C GLU A 262 -7.05 13.86 -29.22
N MET A 263 -6.54 13.97 -28.00
CA MET A 263 -6.97 13.14 -26.87
C MET A 263 -8.22 13.69 -26.17
N VAL A 264 -8.54 14.97 -26.40
CA VAL A 264 -9.68 15.70 -25.81
C VAL A 264 -10.85 15.64 -26.78
N ASN A 265 -11.84 14.77 -26.51
CA ASN A 265 -13.03 14.53 -27.34
C ASN A 265 -12.81 14.52 -28.88
N ASN A 266 -12.60 13.32 -29.43
CA ASN A 266 -12.60 13.06 -30.88
C ASN A 266 -13.92 13.36 -31.63
N SER A 267 -15.02 13.75 -30.94
CA SER A 267 -16.32 13.90 -31.61
C SER A 267 -16.42 15.10 -32.55
N LYS A 268 -15.59 16.14 -32.37
CA LYS A 268 -15.60 17.32 -33.27
C LYS A 268 -14.58 17.21 -34.40
N SER A 269 -13.46 16.51 -34.21
CA SER A 269 -12.40 16.42 -35.22
C SER A 269 -12.78 15.46 -36.37
N THR A 270 -13.58 14.42 -36.13
CA THR A 270 -13.99 13.50 -37.21
C THR A 270 -14.94 14.17 -38.21
N ILE A 271 -15.84 15.04 -37.76
CA ILE A 271 -16.73 15.81 -38.67
C ILE A 271 -15.92 16.85 -39.44
N ALA A 272 -14.97 17.55 -38.79
CA ALA A 272 -14.09 18.49 -39.48
C ALA A 272 -13.15 17.81 -40.49
N ARG A 273 -12.63 16.61 -40.17
CA ARG A 273 -11.80 15.79 -41.09
C ARG A 273 -12.61 15.19 -42.25
N LEU A 274 -13.89 14.90 -42.04
CA LEU A 274 -14.81 14.49 -43.13
C LEU A 274 -15.16 15.66 -44.05
N ILE A 275 -15.23 16.89 -43.52
CA ILE A 275 -15.44 18.11 -44.32
C ILE A 275 -14.15 18.53 -45.06
N SER A 276 -12.97 18.14 -44.58
CA SER A 276 -11.68 18.42 -45.23
C SER A 276 -11.17 17.30 -46.16
N LEU A 277 -11.95 16.25 -46.42
CA LEU A 277 -11.64 15.35 -47.54
C LEU A 277 -11.71 16.17 -48.83
N PRO A 278 -10.68 16.13 -49.68
CA PRO A 278 -10.66 16.93 -50.89
C PRO A 278 -11.88 16.55 -51.73
N ILE A 279 -12.69 17.55 -52.07
CA ILE A 279 -13.87 17.49 -52.95
C ILE A 279 -13.57 16.68 -54.24
N GLY A 280 -12.29 16.54 -54.61
CA GLY A 280 -11.77 15.70 -55.68
C GLY A 280 -12.21 14.23 -55.68
N ILE A 281 -12.41 13.59 -54.53
CA ILE A 281 -12.85 12.18 -54.49
C ILE A 281 -14.36 12.07 -54.83
N PHE A 282 -15.16 13.05 -54.42
CA PHE A 282 -16.58 13.10 -54.75
C PHE A 282 -16.82 13.44 -56.22
N THR A 283 -16.00 14.31 -56.83
CA THR A 283 -16.05 14.56 -58.28
C THR A 283 -15.54 13.39 -59.11
N PHE A 284 -14.57 12.60 -58.61
CA PHE A 284 -14.13 11.38 -59.28
C PHE A 284 -15.23 10.31 -59.35
N CYS A 285 -15.94 10.07 -58.23
CA CYS A 285 -17.08 9.13 -58.21
C CYS A 285 -18.30 9.62 -59.03
N LEU A 286 -18.54 10.93 -59.13
CA LEU A 286 -19.60 11.45 -59.99
C LEU A 286 -19.27 11.35 -61.49
N ASN A 287 -17.99 11.49 -61.87
CA ASN A 287 -17.57 11.37 -63.27
C ASN A 287 -17.55 9.91 -63.76
N THR A 288 -17.23 8.94 -62.89
CA THR A 288 -17.32 7.52 -63.26
C THR A 288 -18.78 7.07 -63.45
N LEU A 289 -19.72 7.57 -62.63
CA LEU A 289 -21.16 7.31 -62.84
C LEU A 289 -21.69 7.90 -64.15
N LYS A 290 -21.24 9.10 -64.56
CA LYS A 290 -21.62 9.69 -65.85
C LYS A 290 -21.09 8.90 -67.05
N SER A 291 -19.92 8.27 -66.93
CA SER A 291 -19.39 7.41 -67.99
C SER A 291 -20.13 6.07 -68.12
N CYS A 292 -20.64 5.50 -67.03
CA CYS A 292 -21.43 4.27 -67.09
C CYS A 292 -22.81 4.47 -67.74
N VAL A 293 -23.47 5.63 -67.53
CA VAL A 293 -24.79 5.90 -68.13
C VAL A 293 -24.73 6.07 -69.66
N LYS A 294 -23.57 6.46 -70.22
CA LYS A 294 -23.37 6.55 -71.68
C LYS A 294 -23.14 5.20 -72.37
N PHE A 295 -22.98 4.10 -71.63
CA PHE A 295 -22.75 2.77 -72.20
C PHE A 295 -24.01 1.89 -72.22
N CYS A 296 -25.16 2.41 -71.77
CA CYS A 296 -26.43 1.68 -71.71
C CYS A 296 -27.56 2.27 -72.58
N PHE A 297 -27.23 3.14 -73.55
CA PHE A 297 -28.15 3.61 -74.58
C PHE A 297 -27.47 3.61 -75.95
#